data_AF-A0A0N7YME6-F1
#
_entry.id   AF-A0A0N7YME6-F1
#
_cell.length_a   1.000
_cell.length_b   1.000
_cell.length_c   1.000
_cell.angle_alpha   90.00
_cell.angle_beta   90.00
_cell.angle_gamma   90.00
#
_symmetry.space_group_name_H-M   'P 1'
#
loop_
_entity.id
_entity.type
_entity.pdbx_description
1 polymer ?
#
loop_
_entity_poly.entity_id
_entity_poly.type
_entity_poly.pdbx_seq_one_letter_code
_entity_poly.pdbx_strand_id
1 'polypeptide(L)'
;MSVAHPSGTAKERLRPGAGFSGDGAFSGADLRRLDDAIRDARLASTASASTLLAQVAADGEAVALTEAHCVFDHCAVLLFPRTLTAGLRHLERRGLAPLPTVPSTVVRRRLSTRHGLDPAACQVHITRLRLELPDGRRHAAVEVFLFPRDSGGFDRRIEESEAAHGFEQHTAFVVPRPSPPLLERLVTAWRTEAGLLWEGGGHNPHEGGPQGSTVMYFVREHAWPSPRRRFELHCAGDLRDFTARIAEETEAVDRAYADWRRTAHDGPR
;
A
#
# COMPACT_ATOMS: atom_id res chain seq x y z
N MET A 1 49.65 -25.59 50.67
CA MET A 1 49.95 -24.78 49.47
C MET A 1 48.86 -25.09 48.46
N SER A 2 47.96 -24.13 48.27
CA SER A 2 46.77 -24.21 47.42
C SER A 2 47.10 -23.54 46.09
N VAL A 3 46.84 -24.21 44.96
CA VAL A 3 46.95 -23.59 43.64
C VAL A 3 45.59 -23.63 42.98
N ALA A 4 45.09 -22.42 42.72
CA ALA A 4 43.82 -22.11 42.11
C ALA A 4 43.85 -22.28 40.59
N HIS A 5 42.73 -22.70 40.03
CA HIS A 5 42.34 -22.41 38.66
C HIS A 5 41.02 -21.65 38.68
N PRO A 6 40.93 -20.53 37.96
CA PRO A 6 39.76 -20.38 37.10
C PRO A 6 40.06 -19.64 35.79
N SER A 7 39.44 -20.05 34.69
CA SER A 7 38.79 -19.09 33.80
C SER A 7 37.89 -19.74 32.75
N GLY A 8 36.58 -19.53 32.90
CA GLY A 8 35.76 -18.88 31.87
C GLY A 8 35.40 -19.67 30.61
N THR A 9 34.44 -20.58 30.69
CA THR A 9 33.57 -20.90 29.54
C THR A 9 32.47 -19.85 29.44
N ALA A 10 32.56 -18.96 28.45
CA ALA A 10 31.53 -17.99 28.14
C ALA A 10 30.28 -18.71 27.60
N LYS A 11 29.19 -18.69 28.38
CA LYS A 11 27.85 -19.01 27.91
C LYS A 11 27.41 -17.94 26.91
N GLU A 12 27.37 -18.31 25.64
CA GLU A 12 26.73 -17.56 24.57
C GLU A 12 25.24 -17.42 24.89
N ARG A 13 24.83 -16.19 25.26
CA ARG A 13 23.42 -15.86 25.50
C ARG A 13 22.73 -15.71 24.15
N LEU A 14 22.00 -16.75 23.76
CA LEU A 14 21.01 -16.70 22.69
C LEU A 14 20.02 -15.56 22.99
N ARG A 15 20.00 -14.53 22.14
CA ARG A 15 18.99 -13.48 22.20
C ARG A 15 17.63 -14.08 21.81
N PRO A 16 16.52 -13.78 22.51
CA PRO A 16 15.22 -14.27 22.13
C PRO A 16 14.81 -13.66 20.79
N GLY A 17 14.74 -14.50 19.75
CA GLY A 17 14.27 -14.12 18.43
C GLY A 17 12.80 -13.69 18.51
N ALA A 18 12.47 -12.61 17.81
CA ALA A 18 11.10 -12.19 17.59
C ALA A 18 10.28 -13.38 17.04
N GLY A 19 9.22 -13.74 17.78
CA GLY A 19 8.49 -14.98 17.58
C GLY A 19 7.89 -15.10 16.19
N PHE A 20 8.40 -16.05 15.40
CA PHE A 20 7.67 -16.63 14.28
C PHE A 20 6.62 -17.58 14.86
N SER A 21 5.35 -17.41 14.49
CA SER A 21 4.30 -18.38 14.82
C SER A 21 3.74 -18.96 13.51
N GLY A 22 3.76 -20.29 13.37
CA GLY A 22 3.16 -21.06 12.27
C GLY A 22 3.80 -20.87 10.90
N ASP A 23 4.67 -21.80 10.48
CA ASP A 23 5.43 -21.86 9.21
C ASP A 23 6.44 -20.73 8.92
N GLY A 24 6.42 -19.63 9.70
CA GLY A 24 7.44 -18.59 9.69
C GLY A 24 7.55 -17.80 8.38
N ALA A 25 6.50 -17.80 7.55
CA ALA A 25 6.49 -17.11 6.27
C ALA A 25 6.41 -15.58 6.43
N PHE A 26 5.63 -15.09 7.40
CA PHE A 26 5.43 -13.67 7.69
C PHE A 26 5.72 -13.38 9.16
N SER A 27 6.05 -12.12 9.49
CA SER A 27 6.10 -11.69 10.89
C SER A 27 4.69 -11.52 11.45
N GLY A 28 4.55 -11.47 12.78
CA GLY A 28 3.25 -11.14 13.39
C GLY A 28 2.75 -9.72 13.03
N ALA A 29 3.66 -8.80 12.71
CA ALA A 29 3.31 -7.46 12.24
C ALA A 29 2.76 -7.48 10.81
N ASP A 30 3.37 -8.25 9.91
CA ASP A 30 2.85 -8.46 8.55
C ASP A 30 1.43 -9.03 8.59
N LEU A 31 1.19 -10.04 9.44
CA LEU A 31 -0.13 -10.68 9.55
C LEU A 31 -1.21 -9.72 10.05
N ARG A 32 -0.89 -8.87 11.03
CA ARG A 32 -1.81 -7.82 11.49
C ARG A 32 -2.13 -6.82 10.37
N ARG A 33 -1.12 -6.36 9.63
CA ARG A 33 -1.31 -5.42 8.52
C ARG A 33 -2.13 -6.03 7.38
N LEU A 34 -1.95 -7.32 7.11
CA LEU A 34 -2.78 -8.05 6.16
C LEU A 34 -4.23 -8.13 6.63
N ASP A 35 -4.46 -8.48 7.90
CA ASP A 35 -5.81 -8.56 8.46
C ASP A 35 -6.49 -7.16 8.48
N ASP A 36 -5.73 -6.10 8.74
CA ASP A 36 -6.18 -4.72 8.63
C ASP A 36 -6.57 -4.36 7.20
N ALA A 37 -5.76 -4.71 6.20
CA ALA A 37 -6.09 -4.47 4.79
C ALA A 37 -7.33 -5.23 4.34
N ILE A 38 -7.53 -6.47 4.82
CA ILE A 38 -8.75 -7.26 4.56
C ILE A 38 -9.98 -6.59 5.19
N ARG A 39 -9.86 -6.13 6.44
CA ARG A 39 -10.93 -5.40 7.13
C ARG A 39 -11.26 -4.09 6.41
N ASP A 40 -10.25 -3.35 5.99
CA ASP A 40 -10.41 -2.09 5.27
C ASP A 40 -11.04 -2.29 3.89
N ALA A 41 -10.68 -3.35 3.16
CA ALA A 41 -11.29 -3.69 1.88
C ALA A 41 -12.77 -4.06 2.03
N ARG A 42 -13.13 -4.85 3.05
CA ARG A 42 -14.53 -5.18 3.34
C ARG A 42 -15.33 -3.92 3.70
N LEU A 43 -14.78 -3.06 4.54
CA LEU A 43 -15.40 -1.77 4.87
C LEU A 43 -15.56 -0.90 3.63
N ALA A 44 -14.51 -0.74 2.82
CA ALA A 44 -14.52 0.11 1.62
C ALA A 44 -15.45 -0.40 0.53
N SER A 45 -15.73 -1.70 0.47
CA SER A 45 -16.68 -2.25 -0.48
C SER A 45 -18.14 -1.86 -0.22
N THR A 46 -18.47 -1.37 0.98
CA THR A 46 -19.85 -1.01 1.37
C THR A 46 -19.97 0.41 1.92
N ALA A 47 -18.87 1.05 2.29
CA ALA A 47 -18.87 2.38 2.87
C ALA A 47 -19.16 3.45 1.81
N SER A 48 -19.79 4.54 2.23
CA SER A 48 -19.93 5.73 1.41
C SER A 48 -18.57 6.38 1.12
N ALA A 49 -18.48 7.11 0.01
CA ALA A 49 -17.34 7.94 -0.33
C ALA A 49 -17.06 8.98 0.76
N SER A 50 -18.07 9.53 1.43
CA SER A 50 -17.88 10.44 2.57
C SER A 50 -17.13 9.78 3.73
N THR A 51 -17.37 8.49 3.98
CA THR A 51 -16.65 7.70 5.00
C THR A 51 -15.21 7.40 4.57
N LEU A 52 -15.00 7.11 3.28
CA LEU A 52 -13.70 6.68 2.76
C LEU A 52 -12.75 7.85 2.53
N LEU A 53 -13.25 8.95 1.97
CA LEU A 53 -12.49 10.17 1.80
C LEU A 53 -12.23 10.85 3.15
N ALA A 54 -13.19 10.75 4.10
CA ALA A 54 -13.16 11.33 5.43
C ALA A 54 -12.87 12.85 5.44
N GLN A 55 -13.24 13.54 6.52
CA GLN A 55 -13.04 14.99 6.65
C GLN A 55 -13.63 15.83 5.50
N VAL A 56 -14.56 15.29 4.72
CA VAL A 56 -15.21 15.96 3.60
C VAL A 56 -16.69 16.14 3.91
N ALA A 57 -17.29 17.23 3.42
CA ALA A 57 -18.73 17.42 3.52
C ALA A 57 -19.47 16.29 2.78
N ALA A 58 -20.50 15.71 3.42
CA ALA A 58 -21.22 14.57 2.86
C ALA A 58 -21.94 14.90 1.54
N ASP A 59 -22.26 16.17 1.33
CA ASP A 59 -22.87 16.75 0.12
C ASP A 59 -21.86 17.48 -0.78
N GLY A 60 -20.56 17.39 -0.49
CA GLY A 60 -19.48 17.97 -1.29
C GLY A 60 -19.32 17.32 -2.67
N GLU A 61 -18.73 18.04 -3.61
CA GLU A 61 -18.53 17.57 -4.98
C GLU A 61 -17.62 16.33 -5.02
N ALA A 62 -16.63 16.24 -4.13
CA ALA A 62 -15.72 15.09 -4.06
C ALA A 62 -16.48 13.80 -3.72
N VAL A 63 -17.42 13.86 -2.77
CA VAL A 63 -18.27 12.73 -2.41
C VAL A 63 -19.21 12.40 -3.56
N ALA A 64 -19.92 13.40 -4.08
CA ALA A 64 -20.91 13.20 -5.14
C ALA A 64 -20.31 12.59 -6.41
N LEU A 65 -19.15 13.08 -6.87
CA LEU A 65 -18.46 12.54 -8.04
C LEU A 65 -17.93 11.12 -7.80
N THR A 66 -17.41 10.85 -6.60
CA THR A 66 -16.90 9.52 -6.25
C THR A 66 -18.03 8.50 -6.24
N GLU A 67 -19.17 8.79 -5.61
CA GLU A 67 -20.33 7.89 -5.60
C GLU A 67 -20.90 7.66 -7.01
N ALA A 68 -20.93 8.70 -7.84
CA ALA A 68 -21.54 8.62 -9.16
C ALA A 68 -20.67 7.93 -10.22
N HIS A 69 -19.33 8.02 -10.09
CA HIS A 69 -18.41 7.68 -11.17
C HIS A 69 -17.29 6.71 -10.78
N CYS A 70 -17.09 6.46 -9.49
CA CYS A 70 -16.06 5.58 -8.99
C CYS A 70 -16.67 4.30 -8.41
N VAL A 71 -15.92 3.20 -8.51
CA VAL A 71 -16.25 1.93 -7.87
C VAL A 71 -15.06 1.51 -7.05
N PHE A 72 -15.28 1.07 -5.82
CA PHE A 72 -14.20 0.49 -5.01
C PHE A 72 -13.52 -0.66 -5.77
N ASP A 73 -12.19 -0.62 -5.87
CA ASP A 73 -11.41 -1.69 -6.49
C ASP A 73 -10.71 -2.53 -5.44
N HIS A 74 -9.76 -1.94 -4.70
CA HIS A 74 -8.95 -2.69 -3.75
C HIS A 74 -8.38 -1.81 -2.63
N CYS A 75 -7.95 -2.45 -1.54
CA CYS A 75 -7.01 -1.87 -0.59
C CYS A 75 -5.66 -2.55 -0.74
N ALA A 76 -4.57 -1.78 -0.70
CA ALA A 76 -3.23 -2.33 -0.88
C ALA A 76 -2.42 -2.40 0.41
N VAL A 77 -1.49 -3.36 0.49
CA VAL A 77 -0.56 -3.51 1.61
C VAL A 77 0.79 -4.06 1.15
N LEU A 78 1.89 -3.53 1.69
CA LEU A 78 3.24 -4.07 1.51
C LEU A 78 3.61 -4.99 2.67
N LEU A 79 3.94 -6.25 2.37
CA LEU A 79 4.33 -7.28 3.31
C LEU A 79 5.72 -7.84 2.99
N PHE A 80 6.37 -8.39 4.01
CA PHE A 80 7.73 -8.92 3.91
C PHE A 80 7.71 -10.42 4.17
N PRO A 81 7.51 -11.29 3.16
CA PRO A 81 7.58 -12.73 3.38
C PRO A 81 9.05 -13.18 3.52
N ARG A 82 9.31 -14.31 4.19
CA ARG A 82 10.66 -14.92 4.25
C ARG A 82 11.22 -15.18 2.85
N THR A 83 10.41 -15.78 1.99
CA THR A 83 10.65 -15.96 0.55
C THR A 83 9.32 -15.76 -0.17
N LEU A 84 9.34 -15.39 -1.46
CA LEU A 84 8.10 -15.20 -2.24
C LEU A 84 7.20 -16.45 -2.18
N THR A 85 7.79 -17.63 -2.45
CA THR A 85 7.07 -18.91 -2.44
C THR A 85 6.47 -19.24 -1.07
N ALA A 86 7.20 -18.97 0.01
CA ALA A 86 6.68 -19.21 1.36
C ALA A 86 5.49 -18.29 1.67
N GLY A 87 5.56 -17.02 1.25
CA GLY A 87 4.48 -16.06 1.38
C GLY A 87 3.21 -16.49 0.63
N LEU A 88 3.34 -16.83 -0.66
CA LEU A 88 2.20 -17.26 -1.48
C LEU A 88 1.53 -18.52 -0.92
N ARG A 89 2.30 -19.55 -0.58
CA ARG A 89 1.75 -20.77 0.04
C ARG A 89 1.05 -20.49 1.36
N HIS A 90 1.55 -19.53 2.15
CA HIS A 90 0.88 -19.12 3.39
C HIS A 90 -0.47 -18.45 3.11
N LEU A 91 -0.54 -17.55 2.13
CA LEU A 91 -1.78 -16.90 1.72
C LEU A 91 -2.81 -17.90 1.19
N GLU A 92 -2.38 -18.87 0.37
CA GLU A 92 -3.21 -19.98 -0.11
C GLU A 92 -3.78 -20.82 1.04
N ARG A 93 -2.94 -21.23 2.00
CA ARG A 93 -3.39 -22.00 3.18
C ARG A 93 -4.37 -21.23 4.05
N ARG A 94 -4.30 -19.90 4.08
CA ARG A 94 -5.30 -19.03 4.74
C ARG A 94 -6.60 -18.90 3.95
N GLY A 95 -6.72 -19.53 2.77
CA GLY A 95 -7.92 -19.45 1.93
C GLY A 95 -8.07 -18.13 1.18
N LEU A 96 -7.01 -17.31 1.11
CA LEU A 96 -7.04 -15.97 0.50
C LEU A 96 -6.86 -15.98 -1.02
N ALA A 97 -6.62 -17.16 -1.61
CA ALA A 97 -6.58 -17.42 -3.05
C ALA A 97 -5.82 -16.33 -3.85
N PRO A 98 -4.50 -16.17 -3.65
CA PRO A 98 -3.70 -15.21 -4.40
C PRO A 98 -3.76 -15.50 -5.91
N LEU A 99 -3.87 -14.44 -6.71
CA LEU A 99 -3.73 -14.52 -8.16
C LEU A 99 -2.25 -14.74 -8.54
N PRO A 100 -1.97 -15.14 -9.80
CA PRO A 100 -0.59 -15.20 -10.29
C PRO A 100 0.14 -13.87 -10.05
N THR A 101 1.38 -13.95 -9.57
CA THR A 101 2.17 -12.77 -9.27
C THR A 101 2.76 -12.14 -10.52
N VAL A 102 2.93 -10.82 -10.47
CA VAL A 102 3.69 -10.04 -11.45
C VAL A 102 4.73 -9.15 -10.76
N PRO A 103 5.85 -8.78 -11.41
CA PRO A 103 6.78 -7.82 -10.84
C PRO A 103 6.14 -6.44 -10.65
N SER A 104 6.33 -5.82 -9.47
CA SER A 104 5.89 -4.44 -9.24
C SER A 104 6.95 -3.46 -9.71
N THR A 105 6.71 -2.74 -10.81
CA THR A 105 7.67 -1.74 -11.30
C THR A 105 7.58 -0.44 -10.51
N VAL A 106 6.37 0.00 -10.16
CA VAL A 106 6.11 1.27 -9.44
C VAL A 106 6.57 1.18 -8.00
N VAL A 107 6.16 0.15 -7.25
CA VAL A 107 6.57 0.00 -5.85
C VAL A 107 8.07 -0.27 -5.74
N ARG A 108 8.65 -1.04 -6.67
CA ARG A 108 10.11 -1.19 -6.77
C ARG A 108 10.81 0.16 -6.93
N ARG A 109 10.35 1.01 -7.85
CA ARG A 109 10.92 2.37 -8.03
C ARG A 109 10.83 3.16 -6.73
N ARG A 110 9.65 3.17 -6.10
CA ARG A 110 9.41 3.92 -4.84
C ARG A 110 10.28 3.44 -3.70
N LEU A 111 10.36 2.12 -3.46
CA LEU A 111 11.25 1.56 -2.43
C LEU A 111 12.72 1.86 -2.73
N SER A 112 13.14 1.72 -3.99
CA SER A 112 14.52 2.00 -4.40
C SER A 112 14.90 3.45 -4.18
N THR A 113 14.05 4.40 -4.59
CA THR A 113 14.27 5.83 -4.36
C THR A 113 14.25 6.16 -2.87
N ARG A 114 13.26 5.65 -2.12
CA ARG A 114 13.06 6.00 -0.70
C ARG A 114 14.17 5.47 0.21
N HIS A 115 14.71 4.30 -0.10
CA HIS A 115 15.72 3.62 0.73
C HIS A 115 17.11 3.55 0.09
N GLY A 116 17.30 4.18 -1.07
CA GLY A 116 18.58 4.19 -1.79
C GLY A 116 19.03 2.80 -2.26
N LEU A 117 18.09 1.96 -2.68
CA LEU A 117 18.38 0.59 -3.15
C LEU A 117 18.73 0.61 -4.64
N ASP A 118 19.57 -0.35 -5.05
CA ASP A 118 19.64 -0.74 -6.46
C ASP A 118 18.28 -1.34 -6.89
N PRO A 119 17.60 -0.78 -7.91
CA PRO A 119 16.36 -1.34 -8.41
C PRO A 119 16.47 -2.81 -8.83
N ALA A 120 17.62 -3.27 -9.31
CA ALA A 120 17.82 -4.67 -9.68
C ALA A 120 17.80 -5.62 -8.46
N ALA A 121 18.17 -5.10 -7.28
CA ALA A 121 18.17 -5.85 -6.01
C ALA A 121 16.82 -5.77 -5.27
N CYS A 122 15.89 -4.91 -5.72
CA CYS A 122 14.57 -4.70 -5.10
C CYS A 122 13.50 -5.52 -5.84
N GLN A 123 13.40 -6.81 -5.51
CA GLN A 123 12.44 -7.74 -6.14
C GLN A 123 11.10 -7.69 -5.43
N VAL A 124 10.26 -6.73 -5.82
CA VAL A 124 8.88 -6.62 -5.32
C VAL A 124 7.93 -7.29 -6.29
N HIS A 125 7.02 -8.11 -5.76
CA HIS A 125 5.97 -8.77 -6.52
C HIS A 125 4.59 -8.26 -6.10
N ILE A 126 3.63 -8.25 -7.01
CA ILE A 126 2.22 -7.93 -6.75
C ILE A 126 1.42 -9.22 -6.89
N THR A 127 0.48 -9.44 -5.98
CA THR A 127 -0.65 -10.35 -6.17
C THR A 127 -1.93 -9.68 -5.66
N ARG A 128 -3.09 -10.05 -6.19
CA ARG A 128 -4.37 -9.70 -5.58
C ARG A 128 -4.99 -10.91 -4.89
N LEU A 129 -5.66 -10.69 -3.77
CA LEU A 129 -6.36 -11.70 -3.00
C LEU A 129 -7.84 -11.64 -3.29
N ARG A 130 -8.45 -12.79 -3.61
CA ARG A 130 -9.89 -12.88 -3.85
C ARG A 130 -10.62 -13.07 -2.52
N LEU A 131 -11.28 -12.03 -2.06
CA LEU A 131 -12.10 -12.04 -0.87
C LEU A 131 -13.58 -12.22 -1.23
N GLU A 132 -14.32 -12.87 -0.35
CA GLU A 132 -15.77 -12.69 -0.29
C GLU A 132 -16.05 -11.36 0.40
N LEU A 133 -16.73 -10.47 -0.30
CA LEU A 133 -17.15 -9.15 0.17
C LEU A 133 -18.52 -9.24 0.85
N PRO A 134 -18.89 -8.27 1.70
CA PRO A 134 -20.17 -8.29 2.42
C PRO A 134 -21.42 -8.35 1.53
N ASP A 135 -21.30 -7.90 0.27
CA ASP A 135 -22.35 -7.99 -0.75
C ASP A 135 -22.43 -9.38 -1.43
N GLY A 136 -21.64 -10.34 -0.97
CA GLY A 136 -21.58 -11.71 -1.49
C GLY A 136 -20.71 -11.88 -2.75
N ARG A 137 -20.18 -10.80 -3.34
CA ARG A 137 -19.28 -10.91 -4.50
C ARG A 137 -17.93 -11.47 -4.06
N ARG A 138 -17.34 -12.32 -4.90
CA ARG A 138 -15.90 -12.65 -4.79
C ARG A 138 -15.11 -11.71 -5.68
N HIS A 139 -14.32 -10.83 -5.07
CA HIS A 139 -13.56 -9.78 -5.75
C HIS A 139 -12.10 -9.78 -5.33
N ALA A 140 -11.21 -9.34 -6.23
CA ALA A 140 -9.78 -9.21 -5.98
C ALA A 140 -9.48 -7.95 -5.15
N ALA A 141 -10.08 -7.86 -3.96
CA ALA A 141 -10.26 -6.63 -3.20
C ALA A 141 -9.05 -6.21 -2.34
N VAL A 142 -8.02 -7.06 -2.24
CA VAL A 142 -6.76 -6.70 -1.56
C VAL A 142 -5.60 -6.92 -2.50
N GLU A 143 -4.85 -5.85 -2.75
CA GLU A 143 -3.58 -5.92 -3.47
C GLU A 143 -2.42 -6.06 -2.48
N VAL A 144 -1.57 -7.05 -2.68
CA VAL A 144 -0.44 -7.33 -1.79
C VAL A 144 0.84 -7.14 -2.57
N PHE A 145 1.65 -6.19 -2.11
CA PHE A 145 3.04 -6.08 -2.50
C PHE A 145 3.86 -6.99 -1.58
N LEU A 146 4.65 -7.88 -2.18
CA LEU A 146 5.52 -8.82 -1.48
C LEU A 146 6.97 -8.41 -1.76
N PHE A 147 7.69 -7.97 -0.73
CA PHE A 147 9.13 -7.74 -0.80
C PHE A 147 9.86 -8.80 0.05
N PRO A 148 10.32 -9.91 -0.57
CA PRO A 148 10.87 -11.04 0.18
C PRO A 148 12.15 -10.71 0.94
N ARG A 149 12.30 -11.25 2.15
CA ARG A 149 13.47 -11.03 3.02
C ARG A 149 14.75 -11.68 2.49
N ASP A 150 14.64 -12.62 1.56
CA ASP A 150 15.75 -13.23 0.82
C ASP A 150 16.15 -12.42 -0.44
N SER A 151 15.52 -11.27 -0.69
CA SER A 151 15.96 -10.36 -1.76
C SER A 151 17.27 -9.66 -1.41
N GLY A 152 18.16 -9.47 -2.38
CA GLY A 152 19.46 -8.84 -2.17
C GLY A 152 19.40 -7.40 -1.63
N GLY A 153 18.34 -6.65 -1.93
CA GLY A 153 18.12 -5.30 -1.43
C GLY A 153 17.37 -5.20 -0.10
N PHE A 154 17.05 -6.34 0.54
CA PHE A 154 16.33 -6.33 1.81
C PHE A 154 17.23 -5.94 2.98
N ASP A 155 16.71 -5.07 3.85
CA ASP A 155 17.30 -4.72 5.14
C ASP A 155 16.15 -4.58 6.15
N ARG A 156 16.37 -5.04 7.38
CA ARG A 156 15.37 -4.97 8.46
C ARG A 156 14.88 -3.54 8.71
N ARG A 157 15.73 -2.52 8.55
CA ARG A 157 15.35 -1.10 8.70
C ARG A 157 14.29 -0.66 7.68
N ILE A 158 14.30 -1.28 6.49
CA ILE A 158 13.32 -1.01 5.43
C ILE A 158 11.98 -1.57 5.87
N GLU A 159 11.94 -2.83 6.32
CA GLU A 159 10.72 -3.44 6.88
C GLU A 159 10.15 -2.62 8.03
N GLU A 160 10.98 -2.24 8.99
CA GLU A 160 10.56 -1.44 10.16
C GLU A 160 9.98 -0.09 9.73
N SER A 161 10.65 0.62 8.80
CA SER A 161 10.17 1.90 8.28
C SER A 161 8.89 1.76 7.46
N GLU A 162 8.82 0.83 6.52
CA GLU A 162 7.63 0.62 5.68
C GLU A 162 6.43 0.12 6.48
N ALA A 163 6.66 -0.69 7.51
CA ALA A 163 5.60 -1.16 8.41
C ALA A 163 5.08 -0.05 9.32
N ALA A 164 5.96 0.79 9.87
CA ALA A 164 5.57 1.90 10.75
C ALA A 164 4.79 2.98 9.99
N HIS A 165 5.18 3.27 8.75
CA HIS A 165 4.63 4.40 8.02
C HIS A 165 3.57 4.01 6.98
N GLY A 166 3.53 2.75 6.53
CA GLY A 166 2.53 2.27 5.58
C GLY A 166 2.53 3.02 4.25
N PHE A 167 3.70 3.38 3.71
CA PHE A 167 3.80 4.24 2.52
C PHE A 167 3.04 3.66 1.31
N GLU A 168 3.06 2.34 1.13
CA GLU A 168 2.36 1.67 0.02
C GLU A 168 0.90 1.30 0.32
N GLN A 169 0.41 1.55 1.55
CA GLN A 169 -0.99 1.26 1.91
C GLN A 169 -1.91 2.32 1.30
N HIS A 170 -2.85 1.90 0.46
CA HIS A 170 -3.80 2.80 -0.20
C HIS A 170 -5.18 2.18 -0.43
N THR A 171 -6.17 3.02 -0.70
CA THR A 171 -7.51 2.61 -1.15
C THR A 171 -7.69 3.05 -2.60
N ALA A 172 -7.97 2.08 -3.48
CA ALA A 172 -8.13 2.31 -4.91
C ALA A 172 -9.60 2.31 -5.32
N PHE A 173 -9.92 3.20 -6.25
CA PHE A 173 -11.18 3.20 -6.97
C PHE A 173 -10.93 3.08 -8.47
N VAL A 174 -11.83 2.41 -9.17
CA VAL A 174 -11.87 2.40 -10.63
C VAL A 174 -12.83 3.48 -11.11
N VAL A 175 -12.42 4.23 -12.14
CA VAL A 175 -13.31 5.09 -12.96
C VAL A 175 -13.59 4.32 -14.26
N PRO A 176 -14.75 3.65 -14.40
CA PRO A 176 -14.97 2.72 -15.51
C PRO A 176 -15.07 3.41 -16.88
N ARG A 177 -15.52 4.66 -16.90
CA ARG A 177 -15.71 5.47 -18.11
C ARG A 177 -15.04 6.83 -17.93
N PRO A 178 -13.70 6.88 -17.89
CA PRO A 178 -13.00 8.13 -17.68
C PRO A 178 -13.17 9.04 -18.89
N SER A 179 -13.31 10.33 -18.63
CA SER A 179 -13.20 11.38 -19.65
C SER A 179 -12.40 12.54 -19.08
N PRO A 180 -11.64 13.29 -19.88
CA PRO A 180 -10.86 14.41 -19.36
C PRO A 180 -11.69 15.42 -18.53
N PRO A 181 -12.91 15.84 -18.93
CA PRO A 181 -13.72 16.74 -18.11
C PRO A 181 -14.17 16.14 -16.77
N LEU A 182 -14.49 14.84 -16.75
CA LEU A 182 -14.85 14.14 -15.50
C LEU A 182 -13.64 14.06 -14.57
N LEU A 183 -12.49 13.67 -15.10
CA LEU A 183 -11.27 13.50 -14.34
C LEU A 183 -10.78 14.84 -13.80
N GLU A 184 -10.86 15.92 -14.58
CA GLU A 184 -10.52 17.27 -14.13
C GLU A 184 -11.36 17.67 -12.90
N ARG A 185 -12.67 17.46 -12.95
CA ARG A 185 -13.57 17.73 -11.82
C ARG A 185 -13.27 16.84 -10.62
N LEU A 186 -13.10 15.53 -10.84
CA LEU A 186 -12.84 14.58 -9.76
C LEU A 186 -11.51 14.86 -9.05
N VAL A 187 -10.43 15.07 -9.82
CA VAL A 187 -9.10 15.42 -9.31
C VAL A 187 -9.16 16.76 -8.55
N THR A 188 -9.83 17.76 -9.11
CA THR A 188 -9.97 19.07 -8.46
C THR A 188 -10.71 18.94 -7.14
N ALA A 189 -11.87 18.28 -7.13
CA ALA A 189 -12.66 18.10 -5.91
C ALA A 189 -11.92 17.29 -4.84
N TRP A 190 -11.21 16.22 -5.21
CA TRP A 190 -10.37 15.46 -4.29
C TRP A 190 -9.26 16.33 -3.68
N ARG A 191 -8.62 17.19 -4.47
CA ARG A 191 -7.58 18.10 -4.00
C ARG A 191 -8.14 19.17 -3.07
N THR A 192 -9.24 19.82 -3.45
CA THR A 192 -9.74 21.02 -2.74
C THR A 192 -10.65 20.70 -1.57
N GLU A 193 -11.43 19.61 -1.63
CA GLU A 193 -12.41 19.26 -0.59
C GLU A 193 -11.97 18.10 0.29
N ALA A 194 -11.15 17.18 -0.25
CA ALA A 194 -10.69 16.00 0.48
C ALA A 194 -9.20 16.09 0.87
N GLY A 195 -8.49 17.20 0.65
CA GLY A 195 -7.10 17.35 1.07
C GLY A 195 -6.15 16.29 0.49
N LEU A 196 -6.43 15.83 -0.74
CA LEU A 196 -5.66 14.80 -1.43
C LEU A 196 -4.70 15.43 -2.43
N LEU A 197 -3.41 15.39 -2.14
CA LEU A 197 -2.33 15.90 -2.97
C LEU A 197 -2.02 14.94 -4.11
N TRP A 198 -1.80 15.46 -5.30
CA TRP A 198 -1.40 14.69 -6.47
C TRP A 198 0.05 14.18 -6.32
N GLU A 199 0.20 12.84 -6.27
CA GLU A 199 1.49 12.15 -6.10
C GLU A 199 2.09 11.69 -7.43
N GLY A 200 1.38 11.89 -8.54
CA GLY A 200 1.75 11.38 -9.86
C GLY A 200 0.98 10.12 -10.25
N GLY A 201 1.45 9.45 -11.29
CA GLY A 201 0.73 8.33 -11.89
C GLY A 201 1.50 7.69 -13.03
N GLY A 202 0.83 6.82 -13.78
CA GLY A 202 1.45 6.17 -14.93
C GLY A 202 0.44 5.41 -15.78
N HIS A 203 0.80 5.21 -17.04
CA HIS A 203 0.04 4.35 -17.95
C HIS A 203 0.70 2.98 -18.05
N ASN A 204 -0.10 1.93 -17.94
CA ASN A 204 0.29 0.55 -18.16
C ASN A 204 -0.48 -0.01 -19.38
N PRO A 205 0.19 -0.26 -20.52
CA PRO A 205 -0.47 -0.79 -21.72
C PRO A 205 -0.89 -2.26 -21.57
N HIS A 206 -0.49 -2.94 -20.50
CA HIS A 206 -0.75 -4.37 -20.28
C HIS A 206 -1.91 -4.65 -19.30
N GLU A 207 -2.52 -3.61 -18.73
CA GLU A 207 -3.63 -3.71 -17.75
C GLU A 207 -4.88 -3.00 -18.29
N GLY A 208 -6.09 -3.37 -17.84
CA GLY A 208 -7.31 -2.59 -18.16
C GLY A 208 -7.89 -2.72 -19.58
N GLY A 209 -7.37 -3.63 -20.41
CA GLY A 209 -7.93 -3.95 -21.74
C GLY A 209 -7.10 -3.42 -22.91
N PRO A 210 -7.67 -3.33 -24.13
CA PRO A 210 -6.92 -3.03 -25.36
C PRO A 210 -6.20 -1.67 -25.38
N GLN A 211 -6.66 -0.72 -24.58
CA GLN A 211 -6.08 0.62 -24.49
C GLN A 211 -5.22 0.81 -23.23
N GLY A 212 -4.91 -0.26 -22.51
CA GLY A 212 -4.20 -0.15 -21.24
C GLY A 212 -5.06 0.48 -20.13
N SER A 213 -4.39 0.88 -19.05
CA SER A 213 -4.98 1.65 -17.96
C SER A 213 -4.02 2.71 -17.46
N THR A 214 -4.56 3.83 -16.98
CA THR A 214 -3.80 4.87 -16.29
C THR A 214 -4.15 4.88 -14.81
N VAL A 215 -3.12 4.81 -13.96
CA VAL A 215 -3.23 4.97 -12.51
C VAL A 215 -2.84 6.38 -12.11
N MET A 216 -3.53 6.89 -11.09
CA MET A 216 -3.30 8.20 -10.50
C MET A 216 -3.24 8.05 -8.99
N TYR A 217 -2.18 8.53 -8.36
CA TYR A 217 -1.96 8.39 -6.93
C TYR A 217 -2.13 9.72 -6.22
N PHE A 218 -2.73 9.64 -5.04
CA PHE A 218 -2.93 10.78 -4.17
C PHE A 218 -2.51 10.45 -2.75
N VAL A 219 -1.88 11.42 -2.09
CA VAL A 219 -1.52 11.32 -0.66
C VAL A 219 -2.29 12.37 0.12
N ARG A 220 -2.72 12.00 1.32
CA ARG A 220 -3.45 12.89 2.20
C ARG A 220 -2.50 13.86 2.86
N GLU A 221 -2.83 15.14 2.73
CA GLU A 221 -2.14 16.20 3.44
C GLU A 221 -2.32 16.05 4.95
N HIS A 222 -1.26 16.34 5.72
CA HIS A 222 -1.27 16.16 7.17
C HIS A 222 -2.32 17.02 7.90
N ALA A 223 -2.66 18.18 7.33
CA ALA A 223 -3.73 19.05 7.84
C ALA A 223 -5.11 18.36 7.89
N TRP A 224 -5.26 17.23 7.20
CA TRP A 224 -6.50 16.43 7.11
C TRP A 224 -6.26 15.02 7.66
N PRO A 225 -6.04 14.84 8.97
CA PRO A 225 -5.65 13.54 9.53
C PRO A 225 -6.74 12.49 9.35
N SER A 226 -6.34 11.35 8.80
CA SER A 226 -7.17 10.15 8.61
C SER A 226 -6.27 8.91 8.57
N PRO A 227 -6.74 7.73 9.02
CA PRO A 227 -5.99 6.48 8.85
C PRO A 227 -5.81 6.11 7.37
N ARG A 228 -6.73 6.53 6.48
CA ARG A 228 -6.61 6.36 5.02
C ARG A 228 -5.85 7.53 4.44
N ARG A 229 -4.56 7.31 4.23
CA ARG A 229 -3.63 8.38 3.86
C ARG A 229 -3.24 8.38 2.40
N ARG A 230 -3.60 7.35 1.63
CA ARG A 230 -3.25 7.26 0.21
C ARG A 230 -4.38 6.66 -0.60
N PHE A 231 -4.59 7.20 -1.79
CA PHE A 231 -5.67 6.83 -2.69
C PHE A 231 -5.12 6.61 -4.09
N GLU A 232 -5.79 5.72 -4.82
CA GLU A 232 -5.51 5.46 -6.23
C GLU A 232 -6.80 5.62 -7.04
N LEU A 233 -6.71 6.28 -8.19
CA LEU A 233 -7.71 6.18 -9.26
C LEU A 233 -7.15 5.32 -10.39
N HIS A 234 -7.82 4.20 -10.65
CA HIS A 234 -7.56 3.34 -11.78
C HIS A 234 -8.53 3.68 -12.92
N CYS A 235 -8.01 4.18 -14.01
CA CYS A 235 -8.81 4.64 -15.15
C CYS A 235 -8.53 3.77 -16.37
N ALA A 236 -9.58 3.30 -17.05
CA ALA A 236 -9.42 2.59 -18.32
C ALA A 236 -8.86 3.51 -19.42
N GLY A 237 -7.92 3.01 -20.22
CA GLY A 237 -7.35 3.72 -21.37
C GLY A 237 -6.05 4.48 -21.08
N ASP A 238 -5.52 5.10 -22.13
CA ASP A 238 -4.32 5.94 -22.08
C ASP A 238 -4.69 7.40 -21.83
N LEU A 239 -4.38 7.88 -20.62
CA LEU A 239 -4.66 9.24 -20.18
C LEU A 239 -3.38 10.03 -19.92
N ARG A 240 -2.25 9.65 -20.55
CA ARG A 240 -0.96 10.34 -20.36
C ARG A 240 -1.04 11.84 -20.66
N ASP A 241 -1.77 12.22 -21.72
CA ASP A 241 -1.99 13.62 -22.09
C ASP A 241 -2.73 14.42 -21.02
N PHE A 242 -3.62 13.78 -20.26
CA PHE A 242 -4.31 14.39 -19.14
C PHE A 242 -3.37 14.51 -17.94
N THR A 243 -2.69 13.42 -17.56
CA THR A 243 -1.80 13.42 -16.39
C THR A 243 -0.61 14.37 -16.54
N ALA A 244 -0.10 14.56 -17.77
CA ALA A 244 1.01 15.46 -18.05
C ALA A 244 0.65 16.95 -17.86
N ARG A 245 -0.65 17.30 -17.80
CA ARG A 245 -1.11 18.68 -17.58
C ARG A 245 -1.29 19.01 -16.10
N ILE A 246 -1.31 18.01 -15.24
CA ILE A 246 -1.45 18.22 -13.79
C ILE A 246 -0.07 18.50 -13.24
N ALA A 247 0.12 19.68 -12.63
CA ALA A 247 1.36 20.02 -11.97
C ALA A 247 1.63 19.04 -10.81
N GLU A 248 2.83 18.48 -10.77
CA GLU A 248 3.26 17.65 -9.65
C GLU A 248 3.38 18.48 -8.37
N GLU A 249 2.80 17.98 -7.27
CA GLU A 249 2.84 18.66 -5.97
C GLU A 249 4.01 18.16 -5.12
N THR A 250 5.17 17.91 -5.75
CA THR A 250 6.30 17.16 -5.19
C THR A 250 6.72 17.65 -3.80
N GLU A 251 6.87 18.96 -3.61
CA GLU A 251 7.25 19.50 -2.29
C GLU A 251 6.17 19.26 -1.23
N ALA A 252 4.89 19.35 -1.58
CA ALA A 252 3.79 19.12 -0.66
C ALA A 252 3.66 17.63 -0.31
N VAL A 253 3.85 16.76 -1.30
CA VAL A 253 3.91 15.30 -1.14
C VAL A 253 5.07 14.90 -0.24
N ASP A 254 6.26 15.48 -0.45
CA ASP A 254 7.44 15.22 0.38
C ASP A 254 7.22 15.65 1.84
N ARG A 255 6.58 16.81 2.05
CA ARG A 255 6.16 17.25 3.39
C ARG A 255 5.17 16.28 4.02
N ALA A 256 4.13 15.85 3.29
CA ALA A 256 3.17 14.88 3.79
C ALA A 256 3.86 13.58 4.24
N TYR A 257 4.80 13.05 3.44
CA TYR A 257 5.57 11.87 3.82
C TYR A 257 6.50 12.09 5.02
N ALA A 258 7.13 13.27 5.13
CA ALA A 258 7.93 13.62 6.30
C ALA A 258 7.06 13.67 7.57
N ASP A 259 5.83 14.15 7.47
CA ASP A 259 4.89 14.27 8.59
C ASP A 259 4.37 12.90 9.05
N TRP A 260 4.13 11.98 8.10
CA TRP A 260 3.78 10.59 8.42
C TRP A 260 4.90 9.89 9.22
N ARG A 261 6.16 10.26 8.97
CA ARG A 261 7.30 9.76 9.75
C ARG A 261 7.31 10.28 11.19
N ARG A 262 6.99 11.57 11.38
CA ARG A 262 6.96 12.18 12.72
C ARG A 262 5.82 11.63 13.56
N THR A 263 4.62 11.56 13.00
CA THR A 263 3.43 11.04 13.71
C THR A 263 3.56 9.58 14.16
N ALA A 264 4.28 8.74 13.41
CA ALA A 264 4.57 7.36 13.81
C ALA A 264 5.56 7.26 15.00
N HIS A 265 6.45 8.25 15.17
CA HIS A 265 7.37 8.32 16.30
C HIS A 265 6.68 8.78 17.61
N ASP A 266 5.53 9.45 17.50
CA ASP A 266 4.77 10.01 18.62
C ASP A 266 3.58 9.13 19.06
N GLY A 267 3.46 7.90 18.54
CA GLY A 267 2.47 6.91 18.98
C GLY A 267 2.64 6.56 20.47
N PRO A 268 1.56 6.20 21.19
CA PRO A 268 1.59 6.07 22.65
C PRO A 268 2.64 5.04 23.09
N ARG A 269 3.55 5.48 23.96
CA ARG A 269 4.51 4.62 24.68
C ARG A 269 3.79 3.62 25.60
#